data_AF-A0A3D3MKV3-F1
#
_entry.id   AF-A0A3D3MKV3-F1
#
_cell.length_a   1.000
_cell.length_b   1.000
_cell.length_c   1.000
_cell.angle_alpha   90.00
_cell.angle_beta   90.00
_cell.angle_gamma   90.00
#
_symmetry.space_group_name_H-M   'P 1'
#
loop_
_entity.id
_entity.type
_entity.pdbx_description
1 polymer ?
#
loop_
_entity_poly.entity_id
_entity_poly.type
_entity_poly.pdbx_seq_one_letter_code
_entity_poly.pdbx_strand_id
1 'polypeptide(L)'
;MIFATDYFNDTKNELSEFNLKLLLNIEDLNNVIFDEVFTILSPQQQEQYIVFRTSEEAGKYRKERNSKLPYVDFNNLPEIFDDKLLKNIILYQKDGEVGGAIYDLLSEDHKGQITQYEWKIYEEEKAKRRALMSEDEKRKEKEWWDKYDADPTPRFMGNMGEPDNADQYVLRYGIDPFTGKPETIKSFYEKYTIDPHGNIIPKENNQ
;
A
#
# COMPACT_ATOMS: atom_id res chain seq x y z
N MET A 1 1.32 1.27 17.88
CA MET A 1 2.55 1.47 17.10
C MET A 1 2.24 2.61 16.14
N ILE A 2 3.09 3.62 16.07
CA ILE A 2 2.92 4.74 15.12
C ILE A 2 3.70 4.36 13.87
N PHE A 3 3.01 4.12 12.76
CA PHE A 3 3.65 3.72 11.50
C PHE A 3 4.43 4.87 10.86
N ALA A 4 4.01 6.12 11.10
CA ALA A 4 4.72 7.30 10.61
C ALA A 4 6.20 7.32 11.01
N THR A 5 6.59 6.72 12.15
CA THR A 5 7.99 6.70 12.59
C THR A 5 8.91 5.94 11.63
N ASP A 6 8.38 4.95 10.91
CA ASP A 6 9.17 4.11 9.99
C ASP A 6 9.74 4.93 8.82
N TYR A 7 9.07 6.02 8.44
CA TYR A 7 9.56 6.92 7.39
C TYR A 7 10.82 7.71 7.77
N PHE A 8 11.19 7.74 9.06
CA PHE A 8 12.30 8.56 9.57
C PHE A 8 13.48 7.73 10.09
N ASN A 9 13.35 6.39 10.16
CA ASN A 9 14.36 5.51 10.75
C ASN A 9 15.63 5.35 9.89
N ASP A 10 15.56 5.59 8.57
CA ASP A 10 16.66 5.26 7.64
C ASP A 10 17.58 6.43 7.27
N THR A 11 17.24 7.67 7.66
CA THR A 11 17.99 8.87 7.25
C THR A 11 18.86 9.38 8.40
N LYS A 12 20.18 9.15 8.33
CA LYS A 12 21.06 9.47 9.46
C LYS A 12 21.16 10.95 9.80
N ASN A 13 20.98 11.87 8.84
CA ASN A 13 21.18 13.31 9.08
C ASN A 13 20.28 14.26 8.27
N GLU A 14 19.54 13.79 7.26
CA GLU A 14 18.79 14.66 6.35
C GLU A 14 17.36 14.18 6.14
N LEU A 15 16.40 15.10 6.25
CA LEU A 15 15.02 14.87 5.87
C LEU A 15 14.85 15.16 4.38
N SER A 16 14.30 14.20 3.64
CA SER A 16 13.87 14.44 2.27
C SER A 16 12.70 15.44 2.22
N GLU A 17 12.43 16.01 1.05
CA GLU A 17 11.25 16.86 0.83
C GLU A 17 9.94 16.15 1.23
N PHE A 18 9.85 14.86 0.93
CA PHE A 18 8.73 14.00 1.34
C PHE A 18 8.60 13.95 2.86
N ASN A 19 9.70 13.70 3.58
CA ASN A 19 9.70 13.62 5.04
C ASN A 19 9.33 14.97 5.70
N LEU A 20 9.82 16.08 5.14
CA LEU A 20 9.50 17.43 5.61
C LEU A 20 8.00 17.73 5.46
N LYS A 21 7.42 17.40 4.31
CA LYS A 21 5.97 17.53 4.05
C LYS A 21 5.14 16.59 4.90
N LEU A 22 5.59 15.35 5.11
CA LEU A 22 4.93 14.38 5.99
C LEU A 22 4.85 14.92 7.43
N LEU A 23 5.96 15.40 8.00
CA LEU A 23 5.95 16.03 9.34
C LEU A 23 5.00 17.24 9.40
N LEU A 24 4.98 18.06 8.35
CA LEU A 24 4.10 19.21 8.26
C LEU A 24 2.62 18.81 8.26
N ASN A 25 2.28 17.72 7.56
CA ASN A 25 0.94 17.17 7.56
C ASN A 25 0.58 16.52 8.89
N ILE A 26 1.53 15.85 9.56
CA ILE A 26 1.31 15.31 10.91
C ILE A 26 1.03 16.48 11.88
N GLU A 27 1.84 17.55 11.86
CA GLU A 27 1.61 18.73 12.71
C GLU A 27 0.23 19.36 12.47
N ASP A 28 -0.19 19.46 11.21
CA ASP A 28 -1.44 20.13 10.81
C ASP A 28 -2.70 19.27 10.98
N LEU A 29 -2.62 17.95 10.72
CA LEU A 29 -3.77 17.05 10.58
C LEU A 29 -3.85 15.97 11.68
N ASN A 30 -2.72 15.60 12.26
CA ASN A 30 -2.59 14.54 13.26
C ASN A 30 -1.64 14.98 14.38
N ASN A 31 -1.92 16.15 14.96
CA ASN A 31 -1.04 16.79 15.92
C ASN A 31 -0.77 15.91 17.16
N VAL A 32 -1.71 15.01 17.48
CA VAL A 32 -1.65 14.09 18.63
C VAL A 32 -0.37 13.24 18.62
N ILE A 33 0.11 12.81 17.45
CA ILE A 33 1.34 11.99 17.34
C ILE A 33 2.58 12.82 17.02
N PHE A 34 2.44 14.14 16.82
CA PHE A 34 3.53 14.97 16.30
C PHE A 34 4.75 14.95 17.21
N ASP A 35 4.58 15.14 18.52
CA ASP A 35 5.68 15.16 19.48
C ASP A 35 6.42 13.82 19.53
N GLU A 36 5.67 12.71 19.45
CA GLU A 36 6.24 11.36 19.43
C GLU A 36 7.11 11.15 18.18
N VAL A 37 6.60 11.53 17.00
CA VAL A 37 7.35 11.43 15.74
C VAL A 37 8.52 12.41 15.72
N PHE A 38 8.36 13.63 16.22
CA PHE A 38 9.41 14.65 16.21
C PHE A 38 10.59 14.29 17.14
N THR A 39 10.31 13.59 18.25
CA THR A 39 11.32 13.22 19.25
C THR A 39 12.27 12.11 18.77
N ILE A 40 11.87 11.28 17.81
CA ILE A 40 12.78 10.25 17.26
C ILE A 40 13.84 10.84 16.33
N LEU A 41 13.60 12.05 15.81
CA LEU A 41 14.48 12.72 14.86
C LEU A 41 15.79 13.14 15.55
N SER A 42 16.90 13.10 14.82
CA SER A 42 18.15 13.68 15.29
C SER A 42 18.02 15.21 15.43
N PRO A 43 18.84 15.86 16.28
CA PRO A 43 18.80 17.32 16.41
C PRO A 43 18.95 18.06 15.08
N GLN A 44 19.75 17.53 14.15
CA GLN A 44 19.91 18.11 12.80
C GLN A 44 18.62 18.02 11.98
N GLN A 45 17.91 16.89 12.03
CA GLN A 45 16.63 16.71 11.36
C GLN A 45 15.54 17.60 11.96
N GLN A 46 15.52 17.73 13.29
CA GLN A 46 14.63 18.66 13.98
C GLN A 46 14.85 20.10 13.51
N GLU A 47 16.11 20.54 13.42
CA GLU A 47 16.45 21.87 12.92
C GLU A 47 16.00 22.07 11.46
N GLN A 48 16.23 21.08 10.58
CA GLN A 48 15.75 21.13 9.19
C GLN A 48 14.23 21.31 9.13
N TYR A 49 13.48 20.57 9.95
CA TYR A 49 12.04 20.73 10.00
C TYR A 49 11.60 22.11 10.53
N ILE A 50 12.24 22.61 11.59
CA ILE A 50 11.92 23.94 12.16
C ILE A 50 12.16 25.05 11.13
N VAL A 51 13.22 24.96 10.33
CA VAL A 51 13.48 25.89 9.23
C VAL A 51 12.42 25.72 8.15
N PHE A 52 12.17 24.48 7.70
CA PHE A 52 11.20 24.20 6.64
C PHE A 52 9.79 24.67 7.00
N ARG A 53 9.26 24.38 8.19
CA ARG A 53 7.87 24.67 8.57
C ARG A 53 7.52 26.17 8.55
N THR A 54 8.53 27.03 8.65
CA THR A 54 8.42 28.50 8.61
C THR A 54 8.77 29.10 7.24
N SER A 55 9.20 28.27 6.29
CA SER A 55 9.57 28.69 4.95
C SER A 55 8.36 29.08 4.08
N GLU A 56 8.64 29.87 3.04
CA GLU A 56 7.64 30.19 2.02
C GLU A 56 7.14 28.93 1.29
N GLU A 57 8.02 27.94 1.12
CA GLU A 57 7.71 26.65 0.49
C GLU A 57 6.66 25.86 1.29
N ALA A 58 6.84 25.72 2.61
CA ALA A 58 5.84 25.08 3.46
C ALA A 58 4.50 25.85 3.45
N GLY A 59 4.56 27.19 3.43
CA GLY A 59 3.38 28.04 3.31
C GLY A 59 2.63 27.83 1.99
N LYS A 60 3.35 27.71 0.87
CA LYS A 60 2.78 27.43 -0.45
C LYS A 60 2.18 26.03 -0.49
N TYR A 61 2.89 25.03 0.01
CA TYR A 61 2.41 23.65 0.08
C TYR A 61 1.09 23.54 0.86
N ARG A 62 0.99 24.14 2.06
CA ARG A 62 -0.25 24.17 2.85
C ARG A 62 -1.42 24.79 2.07
N LYS A 63 -1.19 25.92 1.39
CA LYS A 63 -2.22 26.58 0.59
C LYS A 63 -2.70 25.68 -0.55
N GLU A 64 -1.77 25.07 -1.28
CA GLU A 64 -2.09 24.14 -2.36
C GLU A 64 -2.86 22.92 -1.85
N ARG A 65 -2.38 22.25 -0.80
CA ARG A 65 -3.07 21.13 -0.13
C ARG A 65 -4.50 21.52 0.27
N ASN A 66 -4.67 22.63 0.98
CA ASN A 66 -5.98 23.07 1.47
C ASN A 66 -6.93 23.53 0.34
N SER A 67 -6.41 23.88 -0.84
CA SER A 67 -7.24 24.18 -2.01
C SER A 67 -7.71 22.94 -2.77
N LYS A 68 -7.00 21.82 -2.65
CA LYS A 68 -7.29 20.57 -3.34
C LYS A 68 -8.15 19.63 -2.48
N LEU A 69 -7.98 19.67 -1.17
CA LEU A 69 -8.64 18.74 -0.24
C LEU A 69 -9.85 19.38 0.43
N PRO A 70 -10.96 18.62 0.57
CA PRO A 70 -12.13 19.10 1.30
C PRO A 70 -11.84 19.17 2.80
N TYR A 71 -12.47 20.09 3.51
CA TYR A 71 -12.32 20.15 4.97
C TYR A 71 -12.83 18.88 5.67
N VAL A 72 -12.02 18.34 6.58
CA VAL A 72 -12.32 17.23 7.49
C VAL A 72 -11.77 17.58 8.87
N ASP A 73 -12.59 17.41 9.91
CA ASP A 73 -12.16 17.57 11.30
C ASP A 73 -11.62 16.23 11.84
N PHE A 74 -10.34 15.99 11.64
CA PHE A 74 -9.68 14.76 12.08
C PHE A 74 -9.59 14.63 13.61
N ASN A 75 -9.78 15.71 14.37
CA ASN A 75 -9.78 15.66 15.84
C ASN A 75 -11.09 15.11 16.41
N ASN A 76 -12.14 15.02 15.59
CA ASN A 76 -13.48 14.65 16.03
C ASN A 76 -14.16 13.73 15.01
N LEU A 77 -13.46 12.66 14.62
CA LEU A 77 -14.01 11.66 13.72
C LEU A 77 -15.08 10.82 14.44
N PRO A 78 -16.26 10.63 13.82
CA PRO A 78 -17.28 9.73 14.37
C PRO A 78 -16.84 8.27 14.23
N GLU A 79 -17.40 7.39 15.05
CA GLU A 79 -17.16 5.94 14.97
C GLU A 79 -17.61 5.36 13.62
N ILE A 80 -18.73 5.85 13.09
CA ILE A 80 -19.29 5.45 11.80
C ILE A 80 -19.24 6.63 10.83
N PHE A 81 -18.61 6.43 9.68
CA PHE A 81 -18.53 7.43 8.63
C PHE A 81 -19.74 7.35 7.70
N ASP A 82 -20.30 8.51 7.38
CA ASP A 82 -21.24 8.61 6.27
C ASP A 82 -20.51 8.62 4.92
N ASP A 83 -21.24 8.38 3.83
CA ASP A 83 -20.71 8.37 2.47
C ASP A 83 -19.98 9.68 2.09
N LYS A 84 -20.38 10.82 2.67
CA LYS A 84 -19.76 12.12 2.36
C LYS A 84 -18.39 12.22 3.01
N LEU A 85 -18.28 11.84 4.28
CA LEU A 85 -17.04 11.80 5.02
C LEU A 85 -16.07 10.78 4.42
N LEU A 86 -16.56 9.58 4.05
CA LEU A 86 -15.78 8.56 3.35
C LEU A 86 -15.16 9.10 2.06
N LYS A 87 -15.97 9.72 1.20
CA LYS A 87 -15.47 10.35 -0.04
C LYS A 87 -14.39 11.39 0.23
N ASN A 88 -14.57 12.20 1.27
CA ASN A 88 -13.60 13.23 1.62
C ASN A 88 -12.28 12.61 2.12
N ILE A 89 -12.33 11.66 3.06
CA ILE A 89 -11.14 11.00 3.63
C ILE A 89 -10.35 10.25 2.55
N ILE A 90 -11.02 9.57 1.62
CA ILE A 90 -10.36 8.87 0.51
C ILE A 90 -9.52 9.83 -0.36
N LEU A 91 -9.91 11.10 -0.49
CA LEU A 91 -9.09 12.08 -1.22
C LEU A 91 -7.76 12.37 -0.51
N TYR A 92 -7.73 12.30 0.82
CA TYR A 92 -6.50 12.48 1.60
C TYR A 92 -5.55 11.28 1.44
N GLN A 93 -6.07 10.06 1.28
CA GLN A 93 -5.25 8.85 1.14
C GLN A 93 -4.51 8.72 -0.20
N LYS A 94 -4.93 9.47 -1.23
CA LYS A 94 -4.34 9.40 -2.57
C LYS A 94 -2.97 10.07 -2.69
N ASP A 95 -2.63 10.94 -1.74
CA ASP A 95 -1.36 11.68 -1.69
C ASP A 95 -0.47 11.02 -0.64
N GLY A 96 0.79 10.73 -0.98
CA GLY A 96 1.65 9.88 -0.14
C GLY A 96 1.92 10.51 1.22
N GLU A 97 2.28 11.80 1.25
CA GLU A 97 2.58 12.54 2.47
C GLU A 97 1.34 12.80 3.32
N VAL A 98 0.22 13.14 2.69
CA VAL A 98 -1.03 13.41 3.42
C VAL A 98 -1.66 12.11 3.92
N GLY A 99 -1.68 11.07 3.09
CA GLY A 99 -2.18 9.75 3.42
C GLY A 99 -1.39 9.12 4.56
N GLY A 100 -0.06 9.24 4.52
CA GLY A 100 0.82 8.81 5.62
C GLY A 100 0.50 9.53 6.94
N ALA A 101 0.25 10.84 6.91
CA ALA A 101 -0.04 11.61 8.12
C ALA A 101 -1.36 11.23 8.79
N ILE A 102 -2.39 10.91 8.01
CA ILE A 102 -3.71 10.53 8.55
C ILE A 102 -3.85 9.04 8.85
N TYR A 103 -2.92 8.20 8.38
CA TYR A 103 -3.03 6.75 8.53
C TYR A 103 -3.07 6.30 10.00
N ASP A 104 -2.18 6.86 10.82
CA ASP A 104 -2.10 6.57 12.26
C ASP A 104 -3.26 7.17 13.07
N LEU A 105 -4.00 8.12 12.49
CA LEU A 105 -5.16 8.73 13.13
C LEU A 105 -6.42 7.86 13.02
N LEU A 106 -6.52 7.07 11.95
CA LEU A 106 -7.67 6.23 11.68
C LEU A 106 -7.64 4.94 12.51
N SER A 107 -8.73 4.63 13.19
CA SER A 107 -8.90 3.32 13.82
C SER A 107 -8.96 2.20 12.77
N GLU A 108 -8.73 0.95 13.18
CA GLU A 108 -8.88 -0.21 12.28
C GLU A 108 -10.30 -0.33 11.73
N ASP A 109 -11.32 0.02 12.53
CA ASP A 109 -12.71 0.07 12.07
C ASP A 109 -12.93 1.16 11.02
N HIS A 110 -12.30 2.32 11.17
CA HIS A 110 -12.33 3.38 10.16
C HIS A 110 -11.67 2.94 8.86
N LYS A 111 -10.51 2.29 8.94
CA LYS A 111 -9.81 1.72 7.78
C LYS A 111 -10.69 0.67 7.08
N GLY A 112 -11.35 -0.19 7.84
CA GLY A 112 -12.31 -1.17 7.32
C GLY A 112 -13.49 -0.53 6.57
N GLN A 113 -14.09 0.52 7.12
CA GLN A 113 -15.17 1.27 6.46
C GLN A 113 -14.71 1.89 5.13
N ILE A 114 -13.50 2.45 5.09
CA ILE A 114 -12.90 3.00 3.87
C ILE A 114 -12.72 1.91 2.82
N THR A 115 -12.10 0.78 3.18
CA THR A 115 -11.88 -0.34 2.25
C THR A 115 -13.19 -0.89 1.68
N GLN A 116 -14.23 -1.03 2.52
CA GLN A 116 -15.56 -1.47 2.06
C GLN A 116 -16.18 -0.47 1.08
N TYR A 117 -15.99 0.82 1.32
CA TYR A 117 -16.50 1.88 0.45
C TYR A 117 -15.78 1.92 -0.90
N GLU A 118 -14.46 1.80 -0.91
CA GLU A 118 -13.66 1.69 -2.13
C GLU A 118 -14.02 0.45 -2.95
N TRP A 119 -14.25 -0.69 -2.28
CA TRP A 119 -14.71 -1.92 -2.93
C TRP A 119 -16.08 -1.72 -3.61
N LYS A 120 -17.01 -1.03 -2.94
CA LYS A 120 -18.31 -0.68 -3.50
C LYS A 120 -18.15 0.19 -4.75
N ILE A 121 -17.30 1.22 -4.72
CA ILE A 121 -17.01 2.07 -5.89
C ILE A 121 -16.44 1.22 -7.03
N TYR A 122 -15.48 0.36 -6.73
CA TYR A 122 -14.85 -0.51 -7.73
C TYR A 122 -15.88 -1.42 -8.42
N GLU A 123 -16.74 -2.09 -7.67
CA GLU A 123 -17.78 -2.96 -8.24
C GLU A 123 -18.83 -2.17 -9.03
N GLU A 124 -19.20 -0.96 -8.60
CA GLU A 124 -20.08 -0.07 -9.37
C GLU A 124 -19.45 0.36 -10.71
N GLU A 125 -18.16 0.71 -10.71
CA GLU A 125 -17.43 1.06 -11.94
C GLU A 125 -17.29 -0.14 -12.88
N LYS A 126 -16.98 -1.31 -12.33
CA LYS A 126 -16.89 -2.57 -13.08
C LYS A 126 -18.22 -2.93 -13.72
N ALA A 127 -19.33 -2.78 -13.00
CA ALA A 127 -20.67 -2.96 -13.54
C ALA A 127 -20.98 -1.96 -14.67
N LYS A 128 -20.63 -0.68 -14.51
CA LYS A 128 -20.77 0.34 -15.57
C LYS A 128 -19.97 0.00 -16.82
N ARG A 129 -18.70 -0.41 -16.66
CA ARG A 129 -17.85 -0.86 -17.78
C ARG A 129 -18.48 -2.04 -18.51
N ARG A 130 -18.98 -3.05 -17.77
CA ARG A 130 -19.68 -4.21 -18.33
C ARG A 130 -20.96 -3.86 -19.07
N ALA A 131 -21.71 -2.87 -18.58
CA ALA A 131 -22.92 -2.40 -19.24
C ALA A 131 -22.63 -1.67 -20.57
N LEU A 132 -21.45 -1.05 -20.70
CA LEU A 132 -21.02 -0.35 -21.91
C LEU A 132 -20.31 -1.26 -22.92
N MET A 133 -19.91 -2.48 -22.52
CA MET A 133 -19.28 -3.43 -23.43
C MET A 133 -20.27 -3.98 -24.47
N SER A 134 -19.80 -4.04 -25.71
CA SER A 134 -20.47 -4.74 -26.79
C SER A 134 -20.47 -6.26 -26.55
N GLU A 135 -21.40 -6.98 -27.20
CA GLU A 135 -21.46 -8.45 -27.11
C GLU A 135 -20.17 -9.12 -27.63
N ASP A 136 -19.49 -8.50 -28.60
CA ASP A 136 -18.20 -8.99 -29.10
C ASP A 136 -17.07 -8.84 -28.07
N GLU A 137 -17.05 -7.75 -27.29
CA GLU A 137 -16.09 -7.55 -26.21
C GLU A 137 -16.35 -8.52 -25.06
N LYS A 138 -17.61 -8.69 -24.65
CA LYS A 138 -17.97 -9.68 -23.62
C LYS A 138 -17.59 -11.11 -24.04
N ARG A 139 -17.78 -11.45 -25.32
CA ARG A 139 -17.37 -12.75 -25.87
C ARG A 139 -15.86 -12.92 -25.82
N LYS A 140 -15.08 -11.92 -26.23
CA LYS A 140 -13.61 -11.97 -26.16
C LYS A 140 -13.09 -12.06 -24.72
N GLU A 141 -13.69 -11.30 -23.79
CA GLU A 141 -13.35 -11.38 -22.37
C GLU A 141 -13.64 -12.78 -21.82
N LYS A 142 -14.81 -13.34 -22.15
CA LYS A 142 -15.16 -14.72 -21.78
C LYS A 142 -14.20 -15.74 -22.38
N GLU A 143 -13.90 -15.65 -23.67
CA GLU A 143 -12.94 -16.55 -24.34
C GLU A 143 -11.52 -16.43 -23.74
N TRP A 144 -11.15 -15.26 -23.24
CA TRP A 144 -9.89 -15.05 -22.53
C TRP A 144 -9.90 -15.73 -21.15
N TRP A 145 -10.97 -15.56 -20.36
CA TRP A 145 -11.13 -16.24 -19.06
C TRP A 145 -11.25 -17.76 -19.21
N ASP A 146 -12.00 -18.25 -20.19
CA ASP A 146 -12.13 -19.69 -20.46
C ASP A 146 -10.75 -20.29 -20.82
N LYS A 147 -9.90 -19.57 -21.57
CA LYS A 147 -8.52 -19.99 -21.84
C LYS A 147 -7.62 -19.87 -20.61
N TYR A 148 -7.82 -18.85 -19.79
CA TYR A 148 -7.08 -18.65 -18.54
C TYR A 148 -7.36 -19.80 -17.55
N ASP A 149 -8.62 -20.16 -17.36
CA ASP A 149 -9.04 -21.25 -16.47
C ASP A 149 -8.69 -22.64 -17.01
N ALA A 150 -8.67 -22.79 -18.34
CA ALA A 150 -8.27 -24.04 -18.99
C ALA A 150 -6.74 -24.22 -19.10
N ASP A 151 -5.94 -23.19 -18.81
CA ASP A 151 -4.48 -23.27 -18.82
C ASP A 151 -4.01 -24.03 -17.57
N PRO A 152 -3.47 -25.26 -17.71
CA PRO A 152 -3.01 -26.04 -16.57
C PRO A 152 -1.68 -25.53 -16.01
N THR A 153 -1.07 -24.52 -16.64
CA THR A 153 0.19 -23.92 -16.19
C THR A 153 -0.06 -23.22 -14.87
N PRO A 154 0.53 -23.70 -13.75
CA PRO A 154 0.31 -23.08 -12.48
C PRO A 154 0.95 -21.69 -12.47
N ARG A 155 0.29 -20.74 -11.81
CA ARG A 155 0.74 -19.34 -11.74
C ARG A 155 0.97 -18.96 -10.28
N PHE A 156 1.92 -18.06 -10.08
CA PHE A 156 2.28 -17.52 -8.79
C PHE A 156 1.87 -16.05 -8.77
N MET A 157 0.61 -15.76 -8.44
CA MET A 157 0.06 -14.39 -8.40
C MET A 157 -0.52 -14.02 -7.02
N GLY A 158 -0.50 -14.95 -6.04
CA GLY A 158 -0.98 -14.70 -4.68
C GLY A 158 -2.49 -14.54 -4.57
N ASN A 159 -3.26 -15.06 -5.53
CA ASN A 159 -4.72 -15.05 -5.47
C ASN A 159 -5.27 -16.19 -4.59
N MET A 160 -6.48 -16.02 -4.07
CA MET A 160 -7.16 -17.04 -3.25
C MET A 160 -7.23 -18.39 -3.98
N GLY A 161 -6.54 -19.41 -3.46
CA GLY A 161 -6.49 -20.76 -4.04
C GLY A 161 -5.20 -21.08 -4.81
N GLU A 162 -4.29 -20.11 -4.98
CA GLU A 162 -2.92 -20.32 -5.45
C GLU A 162 -2.00 -20.69 -4.28
N PRO A 163 -0.85 -21.34 -4.52
CA PRO A 163 0.11 -21.67 -3.45
C PRO A 163 0.72 -20.42 -2.81
N ASP A 164 0.73 -20.37 -1.48
CA ASP A 164 1.26 -19.22 -0.72
C ASP A 164 2.79 -19.09 -0.80
N ASN A 165 3.48 -20.18 -1.13
CA ASN A 165 4.94 -20.25 -1.21
C ASN A 165 5.42 -21.35 -2.15
N ALA A 166 6.74 -21.37 -2.40
CA ALA A 166 7.39 -22.33 -3.27
C ALA A 166 7.13 -23.79 -2.85
N ASP A 167 7.05 -24.07 -1.55
CA ASP A 167 6.84 -25.43 -1.03
C ASP A 167 5.47 -25.95 -1.38
N GLN A 168 4.44 -25.15 -1.14
CA GLN A 168 3.07 -25.48 -1.53
C GLN A 168 2.96 -25.63 -3.05
N TYR A 169 3.71 -24.84 -3.82
CA TYR A 169 3.71 -24.91 -5.28
C TYR A 169 4.30 -26.23 -5.79
N VAL A 170 5.48 -26.61 -5.29
CA VAL A 170 6.14 -27.88 -5.66
C VAL A 170 5.33 -29.08 -5.14
N LEU A 171 4.74 -29.01 -3.95
CA LEU A 171 3.85 -30.05 -3.41
C LEU A 171 2.61 -30.28 -4.26
N ARG A 172 1.98 -29.19 -4.71
CA ARG A 172 0.70 -29.24 -5.41
C ARG A 172 0.84 -29.58 -6.89
N TYR A 173 1.91 -29.11 -7.52
CA TYR A 173 2.09 -29.23 -8.97
C TYR A 173 3.28 -30.09 -9.40
N GLY A 174 4.17 -30.48 -8.48
CA GLY A 174 5.32 -31.33 -8.79
C GLY A 174 6.32 -30.70 -9.77
N ILE A 175 6.34 -29.37 -9.85
CA ILE A 175 7.20 -28.60 -10.76
C ILE A 175 7.84 -27.42 -10.03
N ASP A 176 9.00 -27.00 -10.51
CA ASP A 176 9.73 -25.83 -10.04
C ASP A 176 9.01 -24.53 -10.49
N PRO A 177 8.65 -23.62 -9.58
CA PRO A 177 8.00 -22.35 -9.93
C PRO A 177 8.83 -21.43 -10.83
N PHE A 178 10.17 -21.54 -10.82
CA PHE A 178 11.04 -20.72 -11.67
C PHE A 178 11.21 -21.27 -13.07
N THR A 179 11.33 -22.59 -13.20
CA THR A 179 11.75 -23.22 -14.46
C THR A 179 10.63 -24.00 -15.15
N GLY A 180 9.52 -24.27 -14.46
CA GLY A 180 8.40 -25.08 -14.97
C GLY A 180 8.76 -26.55 -15.19
N LYS A 181 9.92 -27.00 -14.72
CA LYS A 181 10.40 -28.38 -14.89
C LYS A 181 9.94 -29.26 -13.73
N PRO A 182 9.78 -30.58 -13.93
CA PRO A 182 9.49 -31.51 -12.84
C PRO A 182 10.47 -31.36 -11.68
N GLU A 183 9.94 -31.22 -10.47
CA GLU A 183 10.71 -30.93 -9.28
C GLU A 183 10.05 -31.56 -8.05
N THR A 184 10.88 -31.98 -7.09
CA THR A 184 10.41 -32.43 -5.76
C THR A 184 10.84 -31.41 -4.71
N ILE A 185 10.15 -31.35 -3.57
CA ILE A 185 10.53 -30.44 -2.46
C ILE A 185 12.02 -30.62 -2.11
N LYS A 186 12.46 -31.88 -2.06
CA LYS A 186 13.84 -32.21 -1.69
C LYS A 186 14.84 -31.64 -2.69
N SER A 187 14.62 -31.85 -3.99
CA SER A 187 15.50 -31.36 -5.04
C SER A 187 15.40 -29.84 -5.25
N PHE A 188 14.25 -29.23 -4.96
CA PHE A 188 14.08 -27.78 -4.91
C PHE A 188 14.95 -27.16 -3.81
N TYR A 189 14.86 -27.68 -2.58
CA TYR A 189 15.68 -27.21 -1.46
C TYR A 189 17.16 -27.57 -1.56
N GLU A 190 17.56 -28.48 -2.44
CA GLU A 190 18.98 -28.67 -2.77
C GLU A 190 19.52 -27.51 -3.61
N LYS A 191 18.66 -26.88 -4.43
CA LYS A 191 19.04 -25.82 -5.38
C LYS A 191 18.74 -24.41 -4.89
N TYR A 192 17.77 -24.23 -3.98
CA TYR A 192 17.26 -22.92 -3.58
C TYR A 192 17.11 -22.79 -2.05
N THR A 193 17.21 -21.57 -1.53
CA THR A 193 16.80 -21.17 -0.17
C THR A 193 15.67 -20.14 -0.24
N ILE A 194 14.77 -20.14 0.72
CA ILE A 194 13.70 -19.13 0.83
C ILE A 194 14.09 -18.16 1.97
N ASP A 195 14.09 -16.86 1.70
CA ASP A 195 14.34 -15.84 2.72
C ASP A 195 13.11 -15.60 3.62
N PRO A 196 13.25 -14.87 4.75
CA PRO A 196 12.13 -14.56 5.63
C PRO A 196 10.99 -13.75 4.97
N HIS A 197 11.23 -13.16 3.80
CA HIS A 197 10.28 -12.38 3.02
C HIS A 197 9.60 -13.22 1.91
N GLY A 198 9.92 -14.52 1.81
CA GLY A 198 9.35 -15.43 0.82
C GLY A 198 10.08 -15.45 -0.53
N ASN A 199 11.21 -14.77 -0.67
CA ASN A 199 11.99 -14.77 -1.91
C ASN A 199 12.80 -16.06 -2.03
N ILE A 200 12.73 -16.69 -3.20
CA ILE A 200 13.50 -17.88 -3.54
C ILE A 200 14.87 -17.45 -4.11
N ILE A 201 15.95 -17.85 -3.46
CA ILE A 201 17.34 -17.51 -3.78
C ILE A 201 18.05 -18.78 -4.26
N PRO A 202 18.61 -18.81 -5.49
CA PRO A 202 19.45 -19.91 -5.96
C PRO A 202 20.68 -20.08 -5.06
N LYS A 203 20.98 -21.31 -4.66
CA LYS A 203 22.15 -21.68 -3.84
C LYS A 203 23.46 -21.71 -4.64
N GLU A 204 23.52 -21.13 -5.85
CA GLU A 204 24.62 -21.33 -6.78
C GLU A 204 26.00 -21.16 -6.10
N ASN A 205 26.69 -22.31 -6.05
CA ASN A 205 28.11 -22.60 -5.80
C ASN A 205 28.78 -22.05 -4.53
N ASN A 206 28.54 -22.73 -3.40
CA ASN A 206 29.55 -22.93 -2.35
C ASN A 206 30.49 -24.11 -2.70
N GLN A 207 31.17 -24.04 -3.85
CA GLN A 207 32.39 -24.81 -4.16
C GLN A 207 33.41 -23.92 -4.87
#